data_AF-A0A6P6RP69-F1
#
_entry.id   AF-A0A6P6RP69-F1
#
_cell.length_a   1.000
_cell.length_b   1.000
_cell.length_c   1.000
_cell.angle_alpha   90.00
_cell.angle_beta   90.00
_cell.angle_gamma   90.00
#
_symmetry.space_group_name_H-M   'P 1'
#
loop_
_entity.id
_entity.type
_entity.pdbx_description
1 polymer ?
#
loop_
_entity_poly.entity_id
_entity_poly.type
_entity_poly.pdbx_seq_one_letter_code
_entity_poly.pdbx_strand_id
1 'polypeptide(L)'
;MRRSAAKSRRTDSVPGNAASVQPVETVDIVPGRLTESTWSSMLSQEEGEEVVVDIIAELMEDVMDRCYQEYLQRQLIPFSVWWAQNNLVETLECLLLRRDEGDDPEHELFWQEDQEPQPCETDSWAEGSVPVLHAAQE
;
A
#
# COMPACT_ATOMS: atom_id res chain seq x y z
N MET A 1 99.66 17.34 54.93
CA MET A 1 99.94 18.46 54.00
C MET A 1 98.65 18.81 53.26
N ARG A 2 98.37 20.12 53.11
CA ARG A 2 97.33 20.78 52.29
C ARG A 2 95.93 20.97 52.93
N ARG A 3 95.68 22.24 53.26
CA ARG A 3 94.39 22.90 53.52
C ARG A 3 93.67 23.15 52.19
N SER A 4 92.34 23.28 52.20
CA SER A 4 91.62 24.40 51.57
C SER A 4 90.10 24.33 51.81
N ALA A 5 89.52 25.49 52.08
CA ALA A 5 88.11 25.74 52.35
C ALA A 5 87.31 25.95 51.05
N ALA A 6 86.00 25.72 51.10
CA ALA A 6 85.05 26.29 50.15
C ALA A 6 83.79 26.77 50.89
N LYS A 7 83.35 27.98 50.56
CA LYS A 7 82.25 28.74 51.15
C LYS A 7 81.16 28.96 50.11
N SER A 8 79.96 29.32 50.57
CA SER A 8 78.80 29.84 49.81
C SER A 8 77.91 28.75 49.20
N ARG A 9 76.58 28.85 49.14
CA ARG A 9 75.66 29.97 49.40
C ARG A 9 74.27 29.38 49.64
N ARG A 10 73.53 29.92 50.61
CA ARG A 10 72.12 29.62 50.91
C ARG A 10 71.27 30.17 49.74
N THR A 11 70.50 29.32 49.07
CA THR A 11 69.55 29.75 48.02
C THR A 11 68.21 30.05 48.69
N ASP A 12 67.86 31.33 48.70
CA ASP A 12 66.56 31.85 49.08
C ASP A 12 65.48 31.33 48.12
N SER A 13 64.37 30.89 48.70
CA SER A 13 63.14 30.51 48.02
C SER A 13 62.42 31.74 47.47
N VAL A 14 62.14 31.75 46.16
CA VAL A 14 61.14 32.64 45.55
C VAL A 14 59.91 31.79 45.19
N PRO A 15 58.70 32.12 45.65
CA PRO A 15 57.49 31.46 45.15
C PRO A 15 57.24 31.93 43.72
N GLY A 16 57.22 31.00 42.78
CA GLY A 16 56.86 31.26 41.39
C GLY A 16 55.44 31.80 41.30
N ASN A 17 55.28 32.85 40.49
CA ASN A 17 54.01 33.46 40.12
C ASN A 17 52.94 32.41 39.84
N ALA A 18 51.85 32.46 40.62
CA ALA A 18 50.60 31.85 40.21
C ALA A 18 50.15 32.52 38.91
N ALA A 19 50.14 31.77 37.81
CA ALA A 19 49.51 32.21 36.58
C ALA A 19 48.04 32.51 36.89
N SER A 20 47.62 33.76 36.68
CA SER A 20 46.23 34.15 36.76
C SER A 20 45.45 33.37 35.72
N VAL A 21 44.62 32.42 36.16
CA VAL A 21 43.59 31.80 35.33
C VAL A 21 42.58 32.92 35.06
N GLN A 22 42.73 33.59 33.91
CA GLN A 22 41.69 34.51 33.46
C GLN A 22 40.42 33.68 33.21
N PRO A 23 39.23 34.11 33.66
CA PRO A 23 38.00 33.41 33.36
C PRO A 23 37.82 33.47 31.84
N VAL A 24 37.60 32.31 31.22
CA VAL A 24 37.13 32.26 29.83
C VAL A 24 35.87 33.10 29.77
N GLU A 25 35.87 34.19 29.00
CA GLU A 25 34.66 34.98 28.75
C GLU A 25 33.67 34.08 28.00
N THR A 26 32.78 33.43 28.74
CA THR A 26 31.67 32.69 28.17
C THR A 26 30.60 33.71 27.79
N VAL A 27 30.33 33.82 26.49
CA VAL A 27 29.23 34.65 26.00
C VAL A 27 27.92 34.03 26.48
N ASP A 28 27.25 34.72 27.39
CA ASP A 28 25.94 34.35 27.89
C ASP A 28 24.87 34.88 26.95
N ILE A 29 24.06 33.98 26.39
CA ILE A 29 22.85 34.34 25.63
C ILE A 29 21.74 34.71 26.62
N VAL A 30 21.59 33.93 27.69
CA VAL A 30 20.74 34.26 28.84
C VAL A 30 21.64 34.30 30.07
N PRO A 31 21.81 35.47 30.72
CA PRO A 31 22.74 35.64 31.83
C PRO A 31 22.59 34.57 32.90
N GLY A 32 23.68 33.85 33.20
CA GLY A 32 23.73 32.81 34.23
C GLY A 32 22.84 31.58 34.00
N ARG A 33 22.22 31.45 32.81
CA ARG A 33 21.33 30.32 32.48
C ARG A 33 21.71 29.57 31.21
N LEU A 34 22.17 30.27 30.17
CA LEU A 34 22.47 29.68 28.87
C LEU A 34 23.68 30.36 28.24
N THR A 35 24.74 29.58 28.02
CA THR A 35 25.92 30.02 27.27
C THR A 35 25.71 29.78 25.78
N GLU A 36 26.40 30.54 24.94
CA GLU A 36 26.41 30.36 23.49
C GLU A 36 26.85 28.95 23.09
N SER A 37 27.88 28.41 23.74
CA SER A 37 28.36 27.05 23.47
C SER A 37 27.29 25.97 23.73
N THR A 38 26.49 26.16 24.79
CA THR A 38 25.39 25.25 25.13
C THR A 38 24.27 25.36 24.11
N TRP A 39 23.93 26.57 23.67
CA TRP A 39 22.94 26.81 22.63
C TRP A 39 23.34 26.21 21.29
N SER A 40 24.57 26.45 20.83
CA SER A 40 25.08 25.85 19.58
C SER A 40 25.10 24.34 19.65
N SER A 41 25.46 23.75 20.80
CA SER A 41 25.41 22.30 20.99
C SER A 41 23.99 21.75 20.91
N MET A 42 22.98 22.46 21.46
CA MET A 42 21.58 22.05 21.36
C MET A 42 21.09 22.11 19.91
N LEU A 43 21.45 23.16 19.17
CA LEU A 43 21.06 23.31 17.77
C LEU A 43 21.71 22.24 16.88
N SER A 44 22.99 21.95 17.08
CA SER A 44 23.67 20.85 16.38
C SER A 44 23.11 19.48 16.73
N GLN A 45 22.61 19.30 17.95
CA GLN A 45 21.92 18.07 18.33
C GLN A 45 20.57 17.95 17.62
N GLU A 46 19.76 19.01 17.61
CA GLU A 46 18.45 19.05 16.92
C GLU A 46 18.60 18.74 15.42
N GLU A 47 19.57 19.36 14.75
CA GLU A 47 19.87 19.09 13.34
C GLU A 47 20.29 17.62 13.11
N GLY A 48 21.08 17.06 14.03
CA GLY A 48 21.44 15.64 14.00
C GLY A 48 20.24 14.72 14.19
N GLU A 49 19.30 15.09 15.05
CA GLU A 49 18.05 14.34 15.28
C GLU A 49 17.14 14.38 14.04
N GLU A 50 17.02 15.52 13.36
CA GLU A 50 16.26 15.65 12.11
C GLU A 50 16.80 14.70 11.02
N VAL A 51 18.12 14.66 10.83
CA VAL A 51 18.76 13.74 9.88
C VAL A 51 18.48 12.28 10.24
N VAL A 52 18.50 11.92 11.52
CA VAL A 52 18.19 10.55 11.97
C VAL A 52 16.73 10.21 11.67
N VAL A 53 15.81 11.15 11.86
CA VAL A 53 14.39 10.95 11.52
C VAL A 53 14.22 10.65 10.04
N ASP A 54 14.87 11.41 9.17
CA ASP A 54 14.80 11.20 7.71
C ASP A 54 15.35 9.83 7.31
N ILE A 55 16.53 9.44 7.85
CA ILE A 55 17.13 8.13 7.58
C ILE A 55 16.20 6.99 8.03
N ILE A 56 15.58 7.11 9.20
CA ILE A 56 14.66 6.09 9.70
C ILE A 56 13.40 6.01 8.84
N ALA A 57 12.87 7.16 8.40
CA ALA A 57 11.71 7.22 7.53
C ALA A 57 11.98 6.53 6.20
N GLU A 58 13.09 6.87 5.53
CA GLU A 58 13.52 6.24 4.27
C GLU A 58 13.73 4.73 4.44
N LEU A 59 14.40 4.32 5.52
CA LEU A 59 14.62 2.90 5.81
C LEU A 59 13.30 2.15 6.01
N MET A 60 12.36 2.74 6.75
CA MET A 60 11.05 2.13 6.98
C MET A 60 10.26 2.00 5.67
N GLU A 61 10.27 3.03 4.82
CA GLU A 61 9.64 2.99 3.51
C GLU A 61 10.22 1.87 2.65
N ASP A 62 11.54 1.81 2.52
CA ASP A 62 12.22 0.78 1.75
C ASP A 62 11.94 -0.64 2.27
N VAL A 63 12.00 -0.84 3.58
CA VAL A 63 11.73 -2.15 4.20
C VAL A 63 10.29 -2.57 3.95
N MET A 64 9.33 -1.66 4.10
CA MET A 64 7.92 -1.93 3.86
C MET A 64 7.67 -2.29 2.40
N ASP A 65 8.25 -1.55 1.46
CA ASP A 65 8.15 -1.81 0.03
C ASP A 65 8.72 -3.17 -0.36
N ARG A 66 9.91 -3.52 0.17
CA ARG A 66 10.51 -4.83 -0.11
C ARG A 66 9.72 -5.98 0.51
N CYS A 67 9.26 -5.84 1.75
CA CYS A 67 8.39 -6.82 2.38
C CYS A 67 7.11 -7.04 1.57
N TYR A 68 6.51 -5.96 1.08
CA TYR A 68 5.29 -6.03 0.30
C TYR A 68 5.51 -6.68 -1.07
N GLN A 69 6.61 -6.35 -1.76
CA GLN A 69 6.97 -7.01 -3.03
C GLN A 69 7.20 -8.51 -2.86
N GLU A 70 7.93 -8.92 -1.83
CA GLU A 70 8.15 -10.34 -1.50
C GLU A 70 6.82 -11.04 -1.16
N TYR A 71 5.94 -10.38 -0.41
CA TYR A 71 4.61 -10.90 -0.13
C TYR A 71 3.81 -11.13 -1.42
N LEU A 72 3.76 -10.15 -2.33
CA LEU A 72 3.06 -10.29 -3.60
C LEU A 72 3.62 -11.42 -4.46
N GLN A 73 4.95 -11.56 -4.55
CA GLN A 73 5.58 -12.65 -5.28
C GLN A 73 5.19 -14.02 -4.71
N ARG A 74 5.15 -14.15 -3.38
CA ARG A 74 4.72 -15.39 -2.70
C ARG A 74 3.24 -15.68 -2.91
N GLN A 75 2.41 -14.65 -2.99
CA GLN A 75 0.96 -14.81 -3.19
C GLN A 75 0.57 -15.02 -4.65
N LEU A 76 1.40 -14.63 -5.62
CA LEU A 76 1.06 -14.69 -7.04
C LEU A 76 0.58 -16.07 -7.46
N ILE A 77 1.37 -17.12 -7.22
CA ILE A 77 1.00 -18.48 -7.63
C ILE A 77 -0.23 -19.01 -6.86
N PRO A 78 -0.28 -18.98 -5.52
CA PRO A 78 -1.47 -19.42 -4.78
C PRO A 78 -2.74 -18.70 -5.23
N PHE A 79 -2.68 -17.38 -5.41
CA PHE A 79 -3.81 -16.58 -5.86
C PHE A 79 -4.22 -16.95 -7.28
N SER A 80 -3.27 -17.05 -8.23
CA SER A 80 -3.59 -17.41 -9.61
C SER A 80 -4.20 -18.81 -9.73
N VAL A 81 -3.70 -19.78 -8.95
CA VAL A 81 -4.25 -21.13 -8.94
C VAL A 81 -5.67 -21.13 -8.35
N TRP A 82 -5.87 -20.47 -7.21
CA TRP A 82 -7.19 -20.32 -6.60
C TRP A 82 -8.16 -19.63 -7.57
N TRP A 83 -7.75 -18.53 -8.19
CA TRP A 83 -8.57 -17.79 -9.14
C TRP A 83 -8.95 -18.65 -10.35
N ALA A 84 -7.97 -19.33 -10.95
CA ALA A 84 -8.20 -20.20 -12.10
C ALA A 84 -9.14 -21.36 -11.76
N GLN A 85 -8.98 -21.98 -10.59
CA GLN A 85 -9.84 -23.06 -10.13
C GLN A 85 -11.29 -22.60 -9.99
N ASN A 86 -11.53 -21.49 -9.29
CA ASN A 86 -12.89 -20.97 -9.09
C ASN A 86 -13.53 -20.56 -10.42
N ASN A 87 -12.78 -19.86 -11.26
CA ASN A 87 -13.31 -19.41 -12.55
C ASN A 87 -13.63 -20.58 -13.50
N LEU A 88 -12.81 -21.63 -13.48
CA LEU A 88 -13.11 -22.86 -14.24
C LEU A 88 -14.38 -23.53 -13.74
N VAL A 89 -14.56 -23.65 -12.43
CA VAL A 89 -15.78 -24.24 -11.84
C VAL A 89 -17.01 -23.42 -12.26
N GLU A 90 -16.98 -22.11 -12.05
CA GLU A 90 -18.08 -21.21 -12.42
C GLU A 90 -18.39 -21.30 -13.93
N THR A 91 -17.35 -21.30 -14.77
CA THR A 91 -17.52 -21.44 -16.23
C THR A 91 -18.17 -22.77 -16.59
N LEU A 92 -17.75 -23.88 -15.96
CA LEU A 92 -18.34 -25.18 -16.20
C LEU A 92 -19.80 -25.24 -15.71
N GLU A 93 -20.13 -24.63 -14.58
CA GLU A 93 -21.51 -24.53 -14.11
C GLU A 93 -22.41 -23.76 -15.09
N CYS A 94 -21.89 -22.69 -15.71
CA CYS A 94 -22.62 -21.95 -16.74
C CYS A 94 -22.75 -22.71 -18.07
N LEU A 95 -21.71 -23.43 -18.50
CA LEU A 95 -21.70 -24.14 -19.78
C LEU A 95 -22.43 -25.48 -19.72
N LEU A 96 -22.33 -26.16 -18.58
CA LEU A 96 -23.00 -27.43 -18.28
C LEU A 96 -24.19 -27.14 -17.38
N LEU A 97 -25.11 -26.31 -17.87
CA LEU A 97 -26.42 -26.15 -17.26
C LEU A 97 -26.96 -27.55 -16.96
N ARG A 98 -27.28 -27.81 -15.70
CA ARG A 98 -27.89 -29.08 -15.33
C ARG A 98 -29.11 -29.27 -16.23
N ARG A 99 -29.26 -30.50 -16.73
CA ARG A 99 -30.50 -30.89 -17.40
C ARG A 99 -31.64 -30.48 -16.46
N ASP A 100 -32.47 -29.57 -16.95
CA ASP A 100 -33.73 -29.30 -16.31
C ASP A 100 -34.49 -30.62 -16.28
N GLU A 101 -34.91 -31.06 -15.09
CA GLU A 101 -35.73 -32.28 -14.99
C GLU A 101 -37.10 -32.06 -15.65
N GLY A 102 -37.42 -30.80 -15.98
CA GLY A 102 -38.67 -30.38 -16.57
C GLY A 102 -39.78 -30.36 -15.54
N ASP A 103 -40.91 -29.79 -15.94
CA ASP A 103 -42.13 -29.86 -15.15
C ASP A 103 -42.63 -31.31 -15.17
N ASP A 104 -42.83 -31.91 -13.99
CA ASP A 104 -43.35 -33.27 -13.90
C ASP A 104 -44.87 -33.24 -14.13
N PRO A 105 -45.37 -33.82 -15.24
CA PRO A 105 -46.80 -33.80 -15.55
C PRO A 105 -47.65 -34.56 -14.52
N GLU A 106 -47.05 -35.43 -13.70
CA GLU A 106 -47.74 -36.11 -12.61
C GLU A 106 -47.93 -35.22 -11.37
N HIS A 107 -47.10 -34.19 -11.21
CA HIS A 107 -47.12 -33.27 -10.06
C HIS A 107 -47.73 -31.89 -10.39
N GLU A 108 -47.78 -31.49 -11.66
CA GLU A 108 -48.34 -30.21 -12.09
C GLU A 108 -49.75 -30.35 -12.67
N LEU A 109 -50.75 -30.45 -11.78
CA LEU A 109 -52.18 -30.56 -12.11
C LEU A 109 -52.75 -29.42 -12.98
N PHE A 110 -52.00 -28.33 -13.16
CA PHE A 110 -52.39 -27.12 -13.89
C PHE A 110 -51.64 -26.95 -15.22
N TRP A 111 -50.69 -27.83 -15.55
CA TRP A 111 -50.05 -27.85 -16.87
C TRP A 111 -50.99 -28.59 -17.84
N GLN A 112 -51.97 -27.87 -18.37
CA GLN A 112 -52.82 -28.36 -19.45
C GLN A 112 -52.25 -27.91 -20.78
N GLU A 113 -52.21 -28.82 -21.76
CA GLU A 113 -51.86 -28.48 -23.14
C GLU A 113 -52.85 -27.40 -23.65
N ASP A 114 -52.31 -26.29 -24.15
CA ASP A 114 -53.12 -25.22 -24.73
C ASP A 114 -53.89 -25.75 -25.94
N GLN A 115 -55.14 -25.34 -26.08
CA GLN A 115 -55.94 -25.69 -27.26
C GLN A 115 -55.32 -25.08 -28.51
N GLU A 116 -55.24 -25.87 -29.58
CA GLU A 116 -54.79 -25.38 -30.88
C GLU A 116 -55.64 -24.15 -31.28
N PRO A 117 -55.01 -23.01 -31.62
CA PRO A 117 -55.75 -21.82 -31.99
C PRO A 117 -56.59 -22.11 -33.23
N GLN A 118 -57.80 -21.54 -33.29
CA GLN A 118 -58.61 -21.69 -34.49
C GLN A 118 -57.87 -21.11 -35.70
N PRO A 119 -57.95 -21.78 -36.87
CA PRO A 119 -57.39 -21.23 -38.09
C PRO A 119 -57.88 -19.79 -38.30
N CYS A 120 -56.96 -18.87 -38.57
CA CYS A 120 -57.33 -17.51 -38.91
C CYS A 120 -58.13 -17.49 -40.23
N GLU A 121 -59.00 -16.50 -40.39
CA GLU A 121 -59.62 -16.26 -41.68
C GLU A 121 -58.54 -16.07 -42.74
N THR A 122 -58.65 -16.81 -43.83
CA THR A 122 -57.73 -16.72 -44.96
C THR A 122 -57.71 -15.28 -45.46
N ASP A 123 -56.53 -14.65 -45.44
CA ASP A 123 -56.35 -13.27 -45.89
C ASP A 123 -56.91 -13.12 -47.32
N SER A 124 -57.50 -11.96 -47.61
CA SER A 124 -57.89 -11.55 -48.96
C SER A 124 -56.69 -11.52 -49.94
N TRP A 125 -55.47 -11.52 -49.42
CA TRP A 125 -54.22 -11.61 -50.19
C TRP A 125 -53.69 -13.05 -50.35
N ALA A 126 -54.32 -14.04 -49.71
CA ALA A 126 -53.91 -15.43 -49.86
C ALA A 126 -54.28 -15.97 -51.26
N GLU A 127 -53.44 -16.88 -51.76
CA GLU A 127 -53.66 -17.54 -53.03
C GLU A 127 -54.99 -18.31 -53.01
N GLY A 128 -55.88 -18.02 -53.96
CA GLY A 128 -57.24 -18.60 -54.02
C GLY A 128 -58.35 -17.75 -53.40
N SER A 129 -58.03 -16.63 -52.73
CA SER A 129 -59.03 -15.72 -52.14
C SER A 129 -59.63 -14.69 -53.12
N VAL A 130 -59.07 -14.56 -54.34
CA VAL A 130 -59.56 -13.62 -55.34
C VAL A 130 -60.75 -14.24 -56.10
N PRO A 131 -61.96 -13.66 -56.03
CA PRO A 131 -63.12 -14.20 -56.74
C PRO A 131 -62.93 -14.08 -58.26
N VAL A 132 -63.05 -15.21 -58.96
CA VAL A 132 -63.00 -15.26 -60.42
C VAL A 132 -64.35 -14.77 -60.96
N LEU A 133 -64.36 -13.56 -61.55
CA LEU A 133 -65.53 -13.04 -62.25
C LEU A 133 -65.50 -13.55 -63.69
N HIS A 134 -66.47 -14.39 -64.06
CA HIS A 134 -66.68 -14.74 -65.46
C HIS A 134 -67.43 -13.60 -66.15
N ALA A 135 -66.89 -13.07 -67.25
CA ALA A 135 -67.57 -12.07 -68.05
C ALA A 135 -68.86 -12.67 -68.65
N ALA A 136 -69.97 -11.94 -68.58
CA ALA A 136 -71.22 -12.35 -69.19
C ALA A 136 -71.02 -12.47 -70.72
N GLN A 137 -71.33 -13.64 -71.28
CA GLN A 137 -71.40 -13.79 -72.74
C GLN A 137 -72.65 -13.05 -73.23
N GLU A 138 -72.43 -12.10 -74.15
CA GLU A 138 -73.49 -11.47 -74.95
C GLU A 138 -74.22 -12.47 -75.85
#